data_AF-A0A353N7C8-F1
#
_entry.id   AF-A0A353N7C8-F1
#
_cell.length_a   1.000
_cell.length_b   1.000
_cell.length_c   1.000
_cell.angle_alpha   90.00
_cell.angle_beta   90.00
_cell.angle_gamma   90.00
#
_symmetry.space_group_name_H-M   'P 1'
#
loop_
_entity.id
_entity.type
_entity.pdbx_description
1 polymer ?
#
loop_
_entity_poly.entity_id
_entity_poly.type
_entity_poly.pdbx_seq_one_letter_code
_entity_poly.pdbx_strand_id
1 'polypeptide(L)' 'MLNANPKIITSLEQQIDAGRQKLQDLWEDRGFTDAEVLAAGIELDDLLNEYQKLKSQTKS' A
#
# COMPACT_ATOMS: atom_id res chain seq x y z
N MET A 1 5.55 -23.88 6.28
CA MET A 1 5.63 -22.42 6.39
C MET A 1 5.27 -21.87 5.03
N LEU A 2 4.28 -20.99 4.94
CA LEU A 2 3.75 -20.50 3.67
C LEU A 2 4.78 -19.53 3.09
N ASN A 3 5.62 -20.03 2.18
CA ASN A 3 6.48 -19.21 1.33
C ASN A 3 5.60 -18.09 0.77
N ALA A 4 5.89 -16.84 1.11
CA ALA A 4 5.15 -15.71 0.58
C ALA A 4 5.14 -15.84 -0.95
N ASN A 5 3.98 -16.14 -1.50
CA ASN A 5 3.86 -16.46 -2.92
C ASN A 5 4.34 -15.23 -3.69
N PRO A 6 5.37 -15.33 -4.54
CA PRO A 6 5.92 -14.18 -5.24
C PRO A 6 4.86 -13.42 -6.03
N LYS A 7 3.79 -14.10 -6.48
CA LYS A 7 2.62 -13.45 -7.10
C LYS A 7 1.85 -12.53 -6.16
N ILE A 8 1.73 -12.90 -4.88
CA ILE A 8 1.06 -12.06 -3.86
C ILE A 8 1.90 -10.82 -3.56
N ILE A 9 3.22 -11.00 -3.43
CA ILE A 9 4.16 -9.90 -3.21
C ILE A 9 4.10 -8.91 -4.38
N THR A 10 4.20 -9.38 -5.63
CA THR A 10 4.12 -8.52 -6.82
C THR A 10 2.76 -7.82 -6.93
N SER A 11 1.66 -8.50 -6.61
CA SER A 11 0.33 -7.90 -6.60
C SER A 11 0.21 -6.79 -5.55
N LEU A 12 0.80 -6.97 -4.37
CA LEU A 12 0.84 -5.93 -3.34
C LEU A 12 1.71 -4.75 -3.73
N GLU A 13 2.86 -4.97 -4.37
CA GLU A 13 3.71 -3.90 -4.91
C GLU A 13 2.93 -3.04 -5.92
N GLN A 14 2.20 -3.68 -6.85
CA GLN A 14 1.37 -2.96 -7.82
C GLN A 14 0.25 -2.15 -7.15
N GLN A 15 -0.39 -2.69 -6.11
CA GLN A 15 -1.43 -1.99 -5.36
C GLN A 15 -0.86 -0.82 -4.55
N ILE A 16 0.34 -0.98 -3.98
CA ILE A 16 1.06 0.09 -3.28
C ILE A 16 1.40 1.22 -4.26
N ASP A 17 1.91 0.91 -5.45
CA ASP A 17 2.24 1.92 -6.45
C ASP A 17 0.99 2.67 -6.95
N ALA A 18 -0.10 1.94 -7.21
CA ALA A 18 -1.38 2.55 -7.57
C ALA A 18 -1.95 3.43 -6.44
N GLY A 19 -1.85 2.97 -5.19
CA GLY A 19 -2.28 3.72 -4.01
C GLY A 19 -1.45 4.99 -3.80
N ARG A 20 -0.13 4.93 -4.03
CA ARG A 20 0.76 6.11 -4.00
C ARG A 20 0.37 7.13 -5.07
N GLN A 21 0.12 6.68 -6.30
CA GLN A 21 -0.29 7.58 -7.38
C GLN A 21 -1.64 8.24 -7.05
N LYS A 22 -2.63 7.46 -6.62
CA LYS A 22 -3.95 7.98 -6.22
C LYS A 22 -3.84 9.00 -5.08
N LEU A 23 -3.01 8.72 -4.07
CA LEU A 23 -2.79 9.64 -2.96
C LEU A 23 -2.14 10.94 -3.44
N GLN A 24 -1.15 10.85 -4.33
CA GLN A 24 -0.48 12.01 -4.91
C GLN A 24 -1.46 12.85 -5.73
N ASP A 25 -2.24 12.23 -6.62
CA ASP A 25 -3.22 12.92 -7.46
C ASP A 25 -4.27 13.65 -6.60
N LEU A 26 -4.79 12.99 -5.55
CA LEU A 26 -5.74 13.60 -4.62
C LEU A 26 -5.09 14.73 -3.81
N TRP A 27 -3.83 14.58 -3.42
CA TRP A 27 -3.09 15.59 -2.67
C TRP A 27 -2.84 16.84 -3.52
N GLU A 28 -2.48 16.67 -4.79
CA GLU A 28 -2.31 17.75 -5.76
C GLU A 28 -3.63 18.48 -6.06
N ASP A 29 -4.74 17.76 -6.16
CA ASP A 29 -6.07 18.34 -6.45
C ASP A 29 -6.70 19.03 -5.23
N ARG A 30 -6.58 18.45 -4.04
CA ARG A 30 -7.41 18.82 -2.86
C ARG A 30 -6.65 19.21 -1.60
N GLY A 31 -5.34 18.97 -1.56
CA GLY A 31 -4.49 19.23 -0.40
C GLY A 31 -4.65 18.20 0.72
N PHE A 32 -3.81 18.32 1.76
CA PHE A 32 -3.56 17.23 2.73
C PHE A 32 -4.71 16.94 3.71
N THR A 33 -5.66 17.85 3.85
CA THR A 33 -6.76 17.76 4.83
C THR A 33 -8.06 17.19 4.23
N ASP A 34 -8.08 16.91 2.94
CA ASP A 34 -9.27 16.35 2.32
C ASP A 34 -9.53 14.93 2.83
N ALA A 35 -10.80 14.62 3.11
CA ALA A 35 -11.19 13.33 3.67
C ALA A 35 -10.85 12.17 2.73
N GLU A 36 -10.85 12.39 1.41
CA GLU A 36 -10.47 11.38 0.42
C GLU A 36 -8.95 11.17 0.39
N VAL A 37 -8.15 12.21 0.63
CA VAL A 37 -6.68 12.11 0.79
C VAL A 37 -6.34 11.31 2.04
N LEU A 38 -7.03 11.58 3.15
CA LEU A 38 -6.85 10.82 4.39
C LEU A 38 -7.28 9.36 4.24
N ALA A 39 -8.41 9.09 3.58
CA ALA A 39 -8.88 7.74 3.31
C ALA A 39 -7.89 6.97 2.41
N ALA A 40 -7.40 7.59 1.34
CA ALA A 40 -6.38 7.00 0.47
C ALA A 40 -5.06 6.72 1.22
N GLY A 41 -4.69 7.57 2.18
CA GLY A 41 -3.53 7.36 3.05
C GLY A 41 -3.68 6.13 3.95
N ILE A 42 -4.86 5.93 4.54
CA ILE A 42 -5.18 4.76 5.37
C ILE A 42 -5.13 3.47 4.52
N GLU A 43 -5.76 3.48 3.34
CA GLU A 43 -5.73 2.35 2.39
C GLU A 43 -4.28 1.95 2.02
N LEU A 44 -3.42 2.94 1.78
CA LEU A 44 -2.02 2.70 1.46
C LEU A 44 -1.24 2.12 2.65
N ASP A 45 -1.51 2.58 3.87
CA ASP A 45 -0.83 2.08 5.08
C ASP A 45 -1.18 0.61 5.35
N ASP A 46 -2.44 0.22 5.18
CA ASP A 46 -2.88 -1.17 5.31
C ASP A 46 -2.15 -2.10 4.33
N LEU A 47 -2.02 -1.67 3.06
CA LEU A 47 -1.27 -2.41 2.03
C LEU A 47 0.22 -2.55 2.38
N LEU A 48 0.84 -1.48 2.92
CA LEU A 48 2.24 -1.51 3.36
C LEU A 48 2.43 -2.45 4.55
N ASN A 49 1.50 -2.42 5.50
CA ASN A 49 1.51 -3.30 6.66
C ASN A 49 1.39 -4.78 6.25
N GLU A 50 0.54 -5.11 5.28
CA GLU A 50 0.42 -6.47 4.75
C GLU A 50 1.68 -6.92 4.03
N TYR A 51 2.24 -6.06 3.16
CA TYR A 51 3.50 -6.31 2.47
C TYR A 51 4.66 -6.54 3.46
N GLN A 52 4.74 -5.72 4.51
CA GLN A 52 5.80 -5.82 5.52
C GLN A 52 5.66 -7.08 6.38
N LYS A 53 4.43 -7.51 6.70
CA LYS A 53 4.17 -8.79 7.39
C LYS A 53 4.65 -9.97 6.53
N LEU A 54 4.31 -9.99 5.24
CA LEU A 54 4.73 -11.05 4.32
C LEU A 54 6.25 -11.07 4.13
N LYS A 55 6.90 -9.91 4.01
CA LYS A 55 8.38 -9.83 3.95
C LYS A 55 9.04 -10.33 5.24
N SER A 56 8.48 -9.98 6.40
CA SER A 56 9.00 -10.38 7.71
C SER A 56 8.87 -11.89 7.93
N GLN A 57 7.79 -12.51 7.45
CA GLN A 57 7.59 -13.96 7.50
C GLN A 57 8.51 -14.75 6.56
N THR A 58 9.10 -14.10 5.56
CA THR A 58 10.06 -14.72 4.63
C THR A 58 11.50 -14.69 5.15
N LYS A 59 11.77 -13.93 6.22
CA LYS A 59 13.12 -13.68 6.75
C LYS A 59 13.50 -14.52 7.99
N SER A 60 12.65 -15.46 8.41
CA SER A 60 12.88 -16.31 9.60
C SER A 60 13.12 -17.78 9.26
#